data_AF-A0A936NKL5-F1
#
_entry.id   AF-A0A936NKL5-F1
#
_cell.length_a   1.000
_cell.length_b   1.000
_cell.length_c   1.000
_cell.angle_alpha   90.00
_cell.angle_beta   90.00
_cell.angle_gamma   90.00
#
_symmetry.space_group_name_H-M   'P 1'
#
loop_
_entity.id
_entity.type
_entity.pdbx_description
1 polymer ?
#
loop_
_entity_poly.entity_id
_entity_poly.type
_entity_poly.pdbx_seq_one_letter_code
_entity_poly.pdbx_strand_id
1 'polypeptide(L)'
;MPPIDKKYFTSRLYELPYERVFNAVHFRVSEYPMGVGEADQTKGLVRSRIGAPTPSLDATVGYQITVDVSEAGKRIRVTPEWHMNISSESSKTQLIPIGIDERPQLYIEFFEELDKYFKK
;
A
#
# COMPACT_ATOMS: atom_id res chain seq x y z
N MET A 1 -14.44 -17.38 -11.83
CA MET A 1 -14.32 -15.90 -11.87
C MET A 1 -13.83 -15.50 -13.25
N PRO A 2 -14.45 -14.52 -13.93
CA PRO A 2 -13.89 -14.01 -15.17
C PRO A 2 -12.49 -13.41 -14.88
N PRO A 3 -11.55 -13.46 -15.83
CA PRO A 3 -10.20 -12.93 -15.64
C PRO A 3 -10.30 -11.41 -15.49
N ILE A 4 -10.21 -10.93 -14.26
CA ILE A 4 -10.04 -9.52 -13.98
C ILE A 4 -8.61 -9.18 -14.43
N ASP A 5 -8.51 -8.24 -15.37
CA ASP A 5 -7.27 -7.83 -16.02
C ASP A 5 -6.23 -7.40 -14.96
N LYS A 6 -4.98 -7.90 -15.03
CA LYS A 6 -3.93 -7.71 -14.00
C LYS A 6 -3.73 -6.22 -13.61
N LYS A 7 -3.98 -5.30 -14.53
CA LYS A 7 -3.89 -3.84 -14.34
C LYS A 7 -4.93 -3.24 -13.38
N TYR A 8 -6.05 -3.93 -13.14
CA TYR A 8 -7.10 -3.47 -12.22
C TYR A 8 -6.83 -3.89 -10.77
N PHE A 9 -5.83 -4.75 -10.54
CA PHE A 9 -5.38 -5.05 -9.18
C PHE A 9 -4.45 -3.98 -8.66
N THR A 10 -3.66 -3.29 -9.50
CA THR A 10 -2.63 -2.37 -9.00
C THR A 10 -3.13 -0.97 -8.67
N SER A 11 -4.34 -0.61 -9.08
CA SER A 11 -4.94 0.68 -8.76
C SER A 11 -6.47 0.62 -8.81
N ARG A 12 -7.15 1.52 -8.09
CA ARG A 12 -8.61 1.66 -8.11
C ARG A 12 -9.02 3.12 -8.21
N LEU A 13 -10.17 3.36 -8.86
CA LEU A 13 -10.77 4.68 -8.98
C LEU A 13 -11.98 4.82 -8.05
N TYR A 14 -12.10 5.97 -7.41
CA TYR A 14 -13.19 6.32 -6.51
C TYR A 14 -13.89 7.60 -6.97
N GLU A 15 -15.23 7.60 -6.90
CA GLU A 15 -16.08 8.77 -7.14
C GLU A 15 -16.41 9.46 -5.81
N LEU A 16 -15.36 9.85 -5.08
CA LEU A 16 -15.46 10.50 -3.77
C LEU A 16 -14.52 11.71 -3.72
N PRO A 17 -14.76 12.69 -2.83
CA PRO A 17 -13.84 13.81 -2.65
C PRO A 17 -12.43 13.35 -2.30
N TYR A 18 -11.41 14.02 -2.85
CA TYR A 18 -10.00 13.71 -2.63
C TYR A 18 -9.65 13.52 -1.14
N GLU A 19 -10.04 14.47 -0.29
CA GLU A 19 -9.74 14.42 1.15
C GLU A 19 -10.33 13.17 1.83
N ARG A 20 -11.53 12.74 1.41
CA ARG A 20 -12.17 11.54 1.96
C ARG A 20 -11.38 10.28 1.58
N VAL A 21 -10.92 10.19 0.34
CA VAL A 21 -10.11 9.06 -0.15
C VAL A 21 -8.75 9.06 0.52
N PHE A 22 -8.08 10.22 0.59
CA PHE A 22 -6.77 10.36 1.23
C PHE A 22 -6.82 9.96 2.71
N ASN A 23 -7.81 10.44 3.47
CA ASN A 23 -7.97 10.08 4.87
C ASN A 23 -8.23 8.58 5.06
N ALA A 24 -9.06 7.96 4.21
CA ALA A 24 -9.30 6.51 4.28
C ALA A 24 -8.03 5.71 3.96
N VAL A 25 -7.24 6.13 2.96
CA VAL A 25 -5.94 5.53 2.66
C VAL A 25 -4.98 5.67 3.85
N HIS A 26 -4.92 6.85 4.47
CA HIS A 26 -4.13 7.08 5.68
C HIS A 26 -4.52 6.13 6.81
N PHE A 27 -5.82 6.01 7.12
CA PHE A 27 -6.30 5.06 8.12
C PHE A 27 -5.94 3.63 7.76
N ARG A 28 -6.17 3.22 6.51
CA ARG A 28 -5.83 1.87 6.06
C ARG A 28 -4.35 1.55 6.25
N VAL A 29 -3.45 2.46 5.88
CA VAL A 29 -2.01 2.27 6.07
C VAL A 29 -1.64 2.24 7.57
N SER A 30 -2.36 2.98 8.42
CA SER A 30 -2.12 2.99 9.87
C SER A 30 -2.48 1.69 10.59
N GLU A 31 -3.34 0.86 9.99
CA GLU A 31 -3.70 -0.46 10.55
C GLU A 31 -2.61 -1.51 10.36
N TYR A 32 -1.66 -1.28 9.46
CA TYR A 32 -0.56 -2.22 9.30
C TYR A 32 0.38 -2.16 10.52
N PRO A 33 1.03 -3.28 10.91
CA PRO A 33 1.82 -3.36 12.15
C PRO A 33 2.94 -2.32 12.28
N MET A 34 3.51 -1.86 11.17
CA MET A 34 4.57 -0.85 11.17
C MET A 34 4.03 0.60 11.25
N GLY A 35 2.72 0.79 11.06
CA GLY A 35 2.05 2.08 11.07
C GLY A 35 2.51 3.04 9.95
N VAL A 36 1.97 4.26 9.97
CA VAL A 36 2.33 5.33 9.03
C VAL A 36 3.72 5.89 9.37
N GLY A 37 4.57 6.00 8.35
CA GLY A 37 5.89 6.64 8.43
C GLY A 37 5.90 8.04 7.83
N GLU A 38 5.22 8.24 6.71
CA GLU A 38 5.07 9.52 6.03
C GLU A 38 3.67 9.63 5.43
N ALA A 39 3.06 10.81 5.55
CA ALA A 39 1.83 11.15 4.85
C ALA A 39 1.93 12.60 4.37
N ASP A 40 1.77 12.81 3.07
CA ASP A 40 1.79 14.11 2.43
C ASP A 40 0.52 14.27 1.60
N GLN A 41 -0.47 14.96 2.18
CA GLN A 41 -1.75 15.20 1.54
C GLN A 41 -1.63 16.07 0.29
N THR A 42 -0.61 16.92 0.20
CA THR A 42 -0.40 17.79 -0.97
C THR A 42 0.14 17.02 -2.17
N LYS A 43 0.97 16.00 -1.91
CA LYS A 43 1.51 15.11 -2.94
C LYS A 43 0.68 13.86 -3.17
N GLY A 44 -0.34 13.61 -2.34
CA GLY A 44 -1.15 12.39 -2.42
C GLY A 44 -0.39 11.14 -1.98
N LEU A 45 0.58 11.27 -1.09
CA LEU A 45 1.44 10.17 -0.69
C LEU A 45 1.10 9.70 0.71
N VAL A 46 0.91 8.39 0.90
CA VAL A 46 0.87 7.75 2.22
C VAL A 46 1.82 6.56 2.22
N ARG A 47 2.79 6.56 3.12
CA ARG A 47 3.83 5.54 3.20
C ARG A 47 3.92 4.97 4.61
N SER A 48 3.95 3.64 4.72
CA SER A 48 4.20 2.98 5.99
C SER A 48 5.66 3.15 6.44
N ARG A 49 5.94 2.93 7.73
CA ARG A 49 7.32 2.70 8.17
C ARG A 49 7.84 1.41 7.52
N ILE A 50 9.15 1.22 7.51
CA ILE A 50 9.71 -0.08 7.18
C ILE A 50 9.54 -0.95 8.44
N GLY A 51 8.89 -2.11 8.31
CA GLY A 51 8.74 -3.04 9.43
C GLY A 51 10.10 -3.39 10.04
N ALA A 52 10.20 -3.37 11.37
CA ALA A 52 11.40 -3.82 12.07
C ALA A 52 11.58 -5.34 11.88
N PRO A 53 12.81 -5.87 11.95
CA PRO A 53 13.07 -7.31 11.84
C PRO A 53 12.26 -8.08 12.89
N THR A 54 11.34 -8.94 12.45
CA THR A 54 10.80 -10.00 13.30
C THR A 54 11.77 -11.17 13.26
N PRO A 55 12.27 -11.66 14.41
CA PRO A 55 13.14 -12.84 14.41
C PRO A 55 12.31 -14.07 14.05
N SER A 56 12.50 -14.60 12.84
CA SER A 56 12.12 -15.96 12.48
C SER A 56 13.20 -16.59 11.60
N LEU A 57 13.23 -17.92 11.62
CA LEU A 57 14.43 -18.76 11.63
C LEU A 57 15.39 -18.69 10.44
N ASP A 58 15.16 -17.97 9.35
CA ASP A 58 16.10 -17.97 8.21
C ASP A 58 16.10 -16.72 7.29
N ALA A 59 15.33 -15.64 7.57
CA ALA A 59 15.47 -14.38 6.82
C ALA A 59 14.81 -13.19 7.53
N THR A 60 15.47 -12.02 7.50
CA THR A 60 14.83 -10.73 7.83
C THR A 60 14.18 -10.18 6.57
N VAL A 61 12.84 -10.15 6.52
CA VAL A 61 12.13 -9.46 5.46
C VAL A 61 11.31 -8.34 6.07
N GLY A 62 11.87 -7.13 6.08
CA GLY A 62 11.07 -5.93 6.30
C GLY A 62 10.19 -5.68 5.06
N TYR A 63 9.01 -5.09 5.21
CA TYR A 63 8.25 -4.59 4.05
C TYR A 63 7.75 -3.18 4.31
N GLN A 64 7.48 -2.47 3.21
CA GLN A 64 6.93 -1.12 3.20
C GLN A 64 5.83 -1.05 2.13
N ILE A 65 4.71 -0.44 2.48
CA ILE A 65 3.66 -0.07 1.54
C ILE A 65 3.73 1.44 1.30
N THR A 66 3.67 1.83 0.03
CA THR A 66 3.54 3.21 -0.43
C THR A 66 2.25 3.31 -1.22
N VAL A 67 1.44 4.32 -0.95
CA VAL A 67 0.16 4.52 -1.65
C VAL A 67 0.14 5.93 -2.24
N ASP A 68 -0.02 5.99 -3.54
CA ASP A 68 -0.29 7.22 -4.29
C ASP A 68 -1.81 7.43 -4.41
N VAL A 69 -2.24 8.65 -4.14
CA VAL A 69 -3.61 9.13 -4.25
C VAL A 69 -3.59 10.34 -5.18
N SER A 70 -4.06 10.16 -6.41
CA SER A 70 -3.96 11.18 -7.46
C SER A 70 -5.31 11.44 -8.11
N GLU A 71 -5.51 12.68 -8.59
CA GLU A 71 -6.72 13.01 -9.34
C GLU A 71 -6.65 12.44 -10.76
N ALA A 72 -7.71 11.73 -11.17
CA ALA A 72 -7.90 11.17 -12.50
C ALA A 72 -9.19 11.73 -13.10
N GLY A 73 -9.13 12.99 -13.54
CA GLY A 73 -10.31 13.73 -13.99
C GLY A 73 -11.23 14.05 -12.82
N LYS A 74 -12.47 13.55 -12.85
CA LYS A 74 -13.46 13.72 -11.75
C LYS A 74 -13.38 12.63 -10.67
N ARG A 75 -12.45 11.69 -10.82
CA ARG A 75 -12.28 10.53 -9.93
C ARG A 75 -10.94 10.61 -9.23
N ILE A 76 -10.83 9.93 -8.10
CA ILE A 76 -9.58 9.81 -7.35
C ILE A 76 -9.02 8.41 -7.57
N ARG A 77 -7.76 8.33 -8.01
CA ARG A 77 -7.03 7.07 -8.17
C ARG A 77 -6.26 6.78 -6.91
N VAL A 78 -6.29 5.53 -6.48
CA VAL A 78 -5.46 4.99 -5.41
C VAL A 78 -4.58 3.89 -5.99
N THR A 79 -3.27 4.01 -5.81
CA THR A 79 -2.26 3.10 -6.35
C THR A 79 -1.31 2.67 -5.22
N PRO A 80 -1.56 1.54 -4.56
CA PRO A 80 -0.64 0.99 -3.58
C PRO A 80 0.54 0.28 -4.26
N GLU A 81 1.69 0.25 -3.60
CA GLU A 81 2.91 -0.41 -4.06
C GLU A 81 3.65 -0.99 -2.85
N TRP A 82 4.11 -2.23 -2.97
CA TRP A 82 4.82 -2.93 -1.91
C TRP A 82 6.28 -3.16 -2.26
N HIS A 83 7.12 -2.93 -1.26
CA HIS A 83 8.55 -3.15 -1.32
C HIS A 83 8.99 -4.03 -0.15
N MET A 84 9.89 -4.98 -0.40
CA MET A 84 10.56 -5.80 0.60
C MET A 84 11.99 -5.32 0.82
N ASN A 85 12.41 -5.25 2.07
CA ASN A 85 13.79 -5.09 2.47
C ASN A 85 14.42 -6.48 2.60
N ILE A 86 15.36 -6.83 1.70
CA ILE A 86 16.04 -8.13 1.68
C ILE A 86 17.49 -8.00 2.21
N SER A 87 17.84 -6.87 2.85
CA SER A 87 19.22 -6.69 3.28
C SER A 87 19.57 -7.51 4.51
N SER A 88 20.63 -8.31 4.40
CA SER A 88 21.32 -8.97 5.51
C SER A 88 22.29 -8.02 6.25
N GLU A 89 22.56 -6.82 5.72
CA GLU A 89 23.39 -5.78 6.35
C GLU A 89 22.52 -4.74 7.06
N SER A 90 22.70 -4.57 8.37
CA SER A 90 21.92 -3.64 9.21
C SER A 90 22.02 -2.17 8.81
N SER A 91 22.99 -1.79 7.97
CA SER A 91 23.27 -0.42 7.55
C SER A 91 22.83 -0.07 6.12
N LYS A 92 22.39 -1.04 5.31
CA LYS A 92 21.93 -0.79 3.93
C LYS A 92 20.52 -1.32 3.73
N THR A 93 19.51 -0.49 3.92
CA THR A 93 18.13 -0.85 3.55
C THR A 93 17.98 -0.75 2.03
N GLN A 94 18.02 -1.88 1.33
CA GLN A 94 17.67 -1.97 -0.09
C GLN A 94 16.26 -2.53 -0.22
N LEU A 95 15.35 -1.70 -0.70
CA LEU A 95 13.97 -2.06 -0.96
C LEU A 95 13.85 -2.60 -2.39
N ILE A 96 13.43 -3.86 -2.52
CA ILE A 96 13.17 -4.55 -3.78
C ILE A 96 11.66 -4.77 -3.88
N PRO A 97 11.02 -4.53 -5.05
CA PRO A 97 9.61 -4.82 -5.23
C PRO A 97 9.28 -6.29 -4.93
N ILE A 98 8.18 -6.56 -4.23
CA ILE A 98 7.71 -7.93 -3.94
C ILE A 98 7.53 -8.71 -5.24
N GLY A 99 7.88 -10.00 -5.33
CA GLY A 99 7.73 -10.80 -6.56
C GLY A 99 6.29 -10.85 -7.11
N ILE A 100 6.11 -10.99 -8.42
CA ILE A 100 4.80 -10.88 -9.13
C ILE A 100 3.76 -11.91 -8.64
N ASP A 101 4.19 -13.06 -8.13
CA ASP A 101 3.30 -14.18 -7.81
C ASP A 101 2.53 -14.00 -6.48
N GLU A 102 3.06 -13.20 -5.54
CA GLU A 102 2.42 -12.92 -4.24
C GLU A 102 1.62 -11.60 -4.23
N ARG A 103 1.81 -10.76 -5.25
CA ARG A 103 1.17 -9.43 -5.35
C ARG A 103 -0.36 -9.48 -5.31
N PRO A 104 -1.07 -10.30 -6.10
CA PRO A 104 -2.51 -10.12 -6.31
C PRO A 104 -3.34 -10.09 -5.02
N GLN A 105 -2.99 -10.96 -4.05
CA GLN A 105 -3.70 -11.05 -2.78
C GLN A 105 -3.54 -9.78 -1.93
N LEU A 106 -2.33 -9.19 -1.86
CA LEU A 106 -2.06 -7.96 -1.10
C LEU A 106 -2.89 -6.78 -1.60
N TYR A 107 -3.04 -6.65 -2.92
CA TYR A 107 -3.86 -5.61 -3.52
C TYR A 107 -5.35 -5.84 -3.25
N ILE A 108 -5.84 -7.08 -3.36
CA ILE A 108 -7.23 -7.43 -3.04
C ILE A 108 -7.53 -7.06 -1.59
N GLU A 109 -6.72 -7.53 -0.64
CA GLU A 109 -6.90 -7.26 0.79
C GLU A 109 -6.83 -5.77 1.11
N PHE A 110 -5.89 -5.03 0.51
CA PHE A 110 -5.80 -3.59 0.69
C PHE A 110 -7.10 -2.91 0.28
N PHE A 111 -7.61 -3.20 -0.92
CA PHE A 111 -8.80 -2.54 -1.45
C PHE A 111 -10.10 -3.02 -0.80
N GLU A 112 -10.23 -4.29 -0.43
CA GLU A 112 -11.41 -4.78 0.29
C GLU A 112 -11.55 -4.11 1.65
N GLU A 113 -10.46 -3.95 2.40
CA GLU A 113 -10.47 -3.21 3.66
C GLU A 113 -10.69 -1.72 3.44
N LEU A 114 -10.04 -1.11 2.42
CA LEU A 114 -10.22 0.30 2.09
C LEU A 114 -11.68 0.62 1.75
N ASP A 115 -12.36 -0.24 0.99
CA ASP A 115 -13.76 -0.05 0.61
C ASP A 115 -14.72 -0.03 1.82
N LYS A 116 -14.37 -0.68 2.94
CA LYS A 116 -15.19 -0.65 4.17
C LYS A 116 -15.28 0.76 4.75
N TYR A 117 -14.29 1.62 4.53
CA TYR A 117 -14.30 3.02 4.95
C TYR A 117 -15.27 3.89 4.15
N PHE A 118 -15.68 3.44 2.96
CA PHE A 118 -16.57 4.20 2.07
C PHE A 118 -18.03 3.72 2.11
N LYS A 119 -18.28 2.50 2.60
CA LYS A 119 -19.62 1.95 2.78
C LYS A 119 -20.30 2.39 4.09
N LYS A 120 -19.58 3.09 4.96
CA LYS A 120 -20.11 3.80 6.14
C LYS A 120 -20.42 5.24 5.78
#